data_AF-A0A800ACT6-F1
#
_entry.id   AF-A0A800ACT6-F1
#
_cell.length_a   1.000
_cell.length_b   1.000
_cell.length_c   1.000
_cell.angle_alpha   90.00
_cell.angle_beta   90.00
_cell.angle_gamma   90.00
#
_symmetry.space_group_name_H-M   'P 1'
#
loop_
_entity.id
_entity.type
_entity.pdbx_description
1 polymer ?
#
loop_
_entity_poly.entity_id
_entity_poly.type
_entity_poly.pdbx_seq_one_letter_code
_entity_poly.pdbx_strand_id
1 'polypeptide(L)'
;MQEYIEAFLGAHGFEGVAAEELSAGPGVDELFSLMDIKRYEREGLSLFGFIVDCVIVNRVMPEAAAKDYFAKWREIQTKHLSEIDERFSPLPIFHAKWFEQEVVGLKFLERMAQEIYGENDPIKIFHQEHPISMKKEGNEHLIFLSLPNTLKEELDVW
;
A
#
# COMPACT_ATOMS: atom_id res chain seq x y z
N MET A 1 18.25 13.99 -0.09
CA MET A 1 16.96 13.48 -0.63
C MET A 1 17.15 13.10 -2.10
N GLN A 2 17.59 14.03 -2.95
CA GLN A 2 17.86 13.77 -4.39
C GLN A 2 18.90 12.67 -4.65
N GLU A 3 20.03 12.70 -3.92
CA GLU A 3 21.09 11.67 -4.00
C GLU A 3 20.62 10.26 -3.60
N TYR A 4 19.66 10.18 -2.67
CA TYR A 4 19.07 8.92 -2.22
C TYR A 4 18.12 8.33 -3.27
N ILE A 5 17.33 9.19 -3.90
CA ILE A 5 16.41 8.85 -4.99
C ILE A 5 17.21 8.34 -6.20
N GLU A 6 18.28 9.03 -6.59
CA GLU A 6 19.16 8.61 -7.70
C GLU A 6 19.83 7.26 -7.44
N ALA A 7 20.39 7.06 -6.24
CA ALA A 7 21.00 5.78 -5.86
C ALA A 7 19.98 4.62 -5.84
N PHE A 8 18.76 4.88 -5.37
CA PHE A 8 17.68 3.90 -5.33
C PHE A 8 17.18 3.54 -6.73
N LEU A 9 17.00 4.53 -7.60
CA LEU A 9 16.56 4.35 -8.98
C LEU A 9 17.58 3.57 -9.81
N GLY A 10 18.87 3.87 -9.61
CA GLY A 10 19.97 3.09 -10.19
C GLY A 10 19.93 1.62 -9.80
N ALA A 11 19.64 1.31 -8.52
CA ALA A 11 19.51 -0.08 -8.05
C ALA A 11 18.33 -0.85 -8.69
N HIS A 12 17.33 -0.15 -9.23
CA HIS A 12 16.16 -0.72 -9.87
C HIS A 12 16.19 -0.62 -11.41
N GLY A 13 17.36 -0.31 -11.99
CA GLY A 13 17.58 -0.30 -13.44
C GLY A 13 17.16 0.98 -14.15
N PHE A 14 16.89 2.06 -13.41
CA PHE A 14 16.66 3.39 -13.97
C PHE A 14 17.96 4.18 -13.89
N GLU A 15 18.64 4.36 -15.02
CA GLU A 15 19.89 5.11 -15.12
C GLU A 15 19.75 6.38 -15.96
N GLY A 16 20.56 7.39 -15.64
CA GLY A 16 20.70 8.62 -16.42
C GLY A 16 19.45 9.51 -16.42
N VAL A 17 19.06 10.02 -17.59
CA VAL A 17 17.96 10.97 -17.78
C VAL A 17 16.63 10.45 -17.23
N ALA A 18 16.41 9.13 -17.27
CA ALA A 18 15.21 8.53 -16.70
C ALA A 18 15.16 8.65 -15.17
N ALA A 19 16.31 8.59 -14.48
CA ALA A 19 16.37 8.74 -13.02
C ALA A 19 16.17 10.20 -12.59
N GLU A 20 16.71 11.15 -13.36
CA GLU A 20 16.51 12.58 -13.13
C GLU A 20 15.03 12.97 -13.32
N GLU A 21 14.39 12.49 -14.39
CA GLU A 21 12.95 12.69 -14.62
C GLU A 21 12.08 11.93 -13.59
N LEU A 22 12.50 10.74 -13.14
CA LEU A 22 11.83 10.02 -12.04
C LEU A 22 12.04 10.67 -10.67
N SER A 23 13.02 11.55 -10.48
CA SER A 23 13.19 12.26 -9.21
C SER A 23 12.28 13.50 -9.08
N ALA A 24 11.75 13.98 -10.21
CA ALA A 24 10.95 15.19 -10.31
C ALA A 24 9.52 14.96 -10.86
N GLY A 25 9.19 13.74 -11.28
CA GLY A 25 7.89 13.37 -11.80
C GLY A 25 6.81 13.33 -10.70
N PRO A 26 5.55 13.72 -10.98
CA PRO A 26 4.48 13.63 -10.00
C PRO A 26 4.17 12.17 -9.64
N GLY A 27 4.09 11.87 -8.34
CA GLY A 27 3.74 10.54 -7.82
C GLY A 27 4.94 9.60 -7.56
N VAL A 28 6.17 10.08 -7.76
CA VAL A 28 7.40 9.27 -7.61
C VAL A 28 7.71 9.02 -6.13
N ASP A 29 7.54 10.02 -5.27
CA ASP A 29 7.64 9.90 -3.81
C ASP A 29 6.67 8.84 -3.25
N GLU A 30 5.50 8.65 -3.88
CA GLU A 30 4.55 7.61 -3.52
C GLU A 30 4.95 6.22 -4.04
N LEU A 31 5.63 6.09 -5.19
CA LEU A 31 6.24 4.81 -5.57
C LEU A 31 7.25 4.39 -4.52
N PHE A 32 8.07 5.33 -4.02
CA PHE A 32 8.98 5.06 -2.89
C PHE A 32 8.20 4.73 -1.62
N SER A 33 7.10 5.44 -1.32
CA SER A 33 6.27 5.14 -0.15
C SER A 33 5.61 3.75 -0.25
N LEU A 34 5.16 3.33 -1.43
CA LEU A 34 4.64 1.98 -1.69
C LEU A 34 5.75 0.93 -1.59
N MET A 35 6.97 1.27 -2.02
CA MET A 35 8.15 0.43 -1.85
C MET A 35 8.60 0.36 -0.38
N ASP A 36 8.46 1.41 0.41
CA ASP A 36 8.73 1.45 1.84
C ASP A 36 7.64 0.73 2.65
N ILE A 37 6.37 0.81 2.21
CA ILE A 37 5.28 -0.02 2.73
C ILE A 37 5.60 -1.50 2.55
N LYS A 38 6.39 -1.91 1.53
CA LYS A 38 6.87 -3.30 1.43
C LYS A 38 7.69 -3.75 2.65
N ARG A 39 8.21 -2.80 3.44
CA ARG A 39 9.04 -3.06 4.64
C ARG A 39 8.25 -3.00 5.96
N TYR A 40 7.08 -2.38 5.95
CA TYR A 40 6.15 -2.32 7.10
C TYR A 40 4.90 -3.13 6.79
N GLU A 41 5.11 -4.43 6.58
CA GLU A 41 4.05 -5.38 6.25
C GLU A 41 2.97 -5.42 7.33
N ARG A 42 1.80 -5.96 6.95
CA ARG A 42 0.70 -6.31 7.85
C ARG A 42 1.21 -7.04 9.10
N GLU A 43 2.22 -7.90 8.95
CA GLU A 43 2.88 -8.63 10.03
C GLU A 43 3.41 -7.73 11.15
N GLY A 44 4.09 -6.63 10.82
CA GLY A 44 4.64 -5.73 11.84
C GLY A 44 3.53 -5.12 12.69
N LEU A 45 2.48 -4.60 12.05
CA LEU A 45 1.34 -4.00 12.74
C LEU A 45 0.53 -5.04 13.52
N SER A 46 0.36 -6.22 12.95
CA SER A 46 -0.43 -7.29 13.52
C SER A 46 0.24 -7.90 14.77
N LEU A 47 1.58 -7.98 14.78
CA LEU A 47 2.38 -8.38 15.94
C LEU A 47 2.24 -7.39 17.12
N PHE A 48 2.01 -6.11 16.84
CA PHE A 48 1.72 -5.10 17.87
C PHE A 48 0.23 -5.02 18.23
N GLY A 49 -0.61 -5.92 17.70
CA GLY A 49 -2.04 -5.98 17.99
C GLY A 49 -2.89 -4.93 17.27
N PHE A 50 -2.33 -4.22 16.29
CA PHE A 50 -3.12 -3.33 15.44
C PHE A 50 -3.87 -4.16 14.39
N ILE A 51 -5.19 -4.02 14.37
CA ILE A 51 -6.04 -4.63 13.35
C ILE A 51 -6.10 -3.67 12.18
N VAL A 52 -5.69 -4.17 11.01
CA VAL A 52 -5.87 -3.47 9.73
C VAL A 52 -7.09 -4.09 9.05
N ASP A 53 -8.07 -3.27 8.71
CA ASP A 53 -9.32 -3.72 8.11
C ASP A 53 -9.43 -3.38 6.60
N CYS A 54 -8.64 -2.41 6.12
CA CYS A 54 -8.52 -2.07 4.71
C CYS A 54 -7.21 -1.32 4.41
N VAL A 55 -6.91 -1.17 3.12
CA VAL A 55 -5.80 -0.34 2.61
C VAL A 55 -6.34 0.70 1.64
N ILE A 56 -5.83 1.93 1.68
CA ILE A 56 -6.15 2.97 0.70
C ILE A 56 -4.89 3.32 -0.08
N VAL A 57 -4.88 3.03 -1.37
CA VAL A 57 -3.81 3.44 -2.29
C VAL A 57 -4.16 4.81 -2.84
N ASN A 58 -3.36 5.81 -2.49
CA ASN A 58 -3.60 7.19 -2.90
C ASN A 58 -2.96 7.54 -4.26
N ARG A 59 -3.46 8.61 -4.90
CA ARG A 59 -2.94 9.19 -6.15
C ARG A 59 -2.78 8.18 -7.30
N VAL A 60 -3.75 7.29 -7.44
CA VAL A 60 -3.80 6.37 -8.59
C VAL A 60 -4.06 7.17 -9.87
N MET A 61 -3.18 7.01 -10.86
CA MET A 61 -3.27 7.79 -12.10
C MET A 61 -4.53 7.40 -12.88
N PRO A 62 -5.39 8.36 -13.27
CA PRO A 62 -6.51 8.07 -14.16
C PRO A 62 -6.01 7.60 -15.53
N GLU A 63 -6.66 6.59 -16.11
CA GLU A 63 -6.29 6.06 -17.44
C GLU A 63 -6.18 7.17 -18.50
N ALA A 64 -7.10 8.14 -18.46
CA ALA A 64 -7.19 9.25 -19.40
C ALA A 64 -6.06 10.29 -19.28
N ALA A 65 -5.46 10.45 -18.09
CA ALA A 65 -4.43 11.46 -17.83
C ALA A 65 -3.05 11.04 -18.33
N ALA A 66 -2.83 9.73 -18.51
CA ALA A 66 -1.51 9.17 -18.76
C ALA A 66 -1.15 8.95 -20.25
N LYS A 67 -1.40 9.93 -21.12
CA LYS A 67 -1.02 9.83 -22.54
C LYS A 67 0.43 10.26 -22.77
N ASP A 68 1.11 9.52 -23.63
CA ASP A 68 2.48 9.66 -24.14
C ASP A 68 3.60 9.82 -23.10
N TYR A 69 3.64 10.96 -22.38
CA TYR A 69 4.63 11.20 -21.34
C TYR A 69 4.47 10.17 -20.21
N PHE A 70 3.25 10.05 -19.66
CA PHE A 70 3.01 9.25 -18.45
C PHE A 70 2.88 7.72 -18.64
N ALA A 71 3.11 7.21 -19.86
CA ALA A 71 2.81 5.82 -20.20
C ALA A 71 3.66 4.79 -19.43
N LYS A 72 4.97 5.04 -19.31
CA LYS A 72 5.89 4.16 -18.56
C LYS A 72 5.57 4.15 -17.06
N TRP A 73 5.21 5.31 -16.51
CA TRP A 73 4.82 5.42 -15.10
C TRP A 73 3.53 4.66 -14.79
N ARG A 74 2.56 4.68 -15.71
CA ARG A 74 1.36 3.86 -15.60
C ARG A 74 1.71 2.37 -15.54
N GLU A 75 2.60 1.91 -16.43
CA GLU A 75 3.02 0.50 -16.44
C GLU A 75 3.65 0.08 -15.10
N ILE A 76 4.53 0.92 -14.55
CA ILE A 76 5.15 0.69 -13.24
C ILE A 76 4.11 0.69 -12.12
N GLN A 77 3.22 1.71 -12.08
CA GLN A 77 2.16 1.80 -11.07
C GLN A 77 1.24 0.58 -11.15
N THR A 78 0.81 0.16 -12.33
CA THR A 78 -0.02 -1.04 -12.54
C THR A 78 0.64 -2.29 -11.98
N LYS A 79 1.95 -2.50 -12.24
CA LYS A 79 2.68 -3.65 -11.69
C LYS A 79 2.66 -3.64 -10.16
N HIS A 80 2.88 -2.49 -9.54
CA HIS A 80 2.85 -2.39 -8.09
C HIS A 80 1.44 -2.54 -7.51
N LEU A 81 0.40 -2.04 -8.19
CA LEU A 81 -0.98 -2.27 -7.78
C LEU A 81 -1.30 -3.77 -7.74
N SER A 82 -0.83 -4.56 -8.72
CA SER A 82 -0.97 -6.02 -8.69
C SER A 82 -0.23 -6.66 -7.52
N GLU A 83 1.00 -6.23 -7.22
CA GLU A 83 1.77 -6.72 -6.07
C GLU A 83 1.09 -6.38 -4.74
N ILE A 84 0.45 -5.22 -4.65
CA ILE A 84 -0.33 -4.77 -3.48
C ILE A 84 -1.57 -5.67 -3.33
N ASP A 85 -2.30 -5.91 -4.41
CA ASP A 85 -3.50 -6.75 -4.39
C ASP A 85 -3.20 -8.17 -3.89
N GLU A 86 -2.13 -8.78 -4.42
CA GLU A 86 -1.70 -10.12 -4.01
C GLU A 86 -1.30 -10.18 -2.53
N ARG A 87 -0.51 -9.21 -2.06
CA ARG A 87 0.04 -9.24 -0.69
C ARG A 87 -0.98 -8.87 0.37
N PHE A 88 -1.87 -7.93 0.08
CA PHE A 88 -2.85 -7.50 1.07
C PHE A 88 -4.11 -8.37 1.07
N SER A 89 -4.31 -9.22 0.06
CA SER A 89 -5.37 -10.22 0.06
C SER A 89 -5.42 -11.01 1.38
N PRO A 90 -6.60 -11.16 2.02
CA PRO A 90 -7.94 -10.81 1.54
C PRO A 90 -8.43 -9.40 1.96
N LEU A 91 -7.56 -8.50 2.43
CA LEU A 91 -7.96 -7.15 2.85
C LEU A 91 -8.55 -6.35 1.68
N PRO A 92 -9.66 -5.64 1.89
CA PRO A 92 -10.16 -4.67 0.93
C PRO A 92 -9.16 -3.55 0.64
N ILE A 93 -8.98 -3.26 -0.65
CA ILE A 93 -8.09 -2.19 -1.13
C ILE A 93 -8.95 -1.16 -1.86
N PHE A 94 -8.89 0.08 -1.40
CA PHE A 94 -9.53 1.23 -2.04
C PHE A 94 -8.49 2.07 -2.77
N HIS A 95 -8.92 2.73 -3.84
CA HIS A 95 -8.05 3.56 -4.66
C HIS A 95 -8.55 5.00 -4.67
N ALA A 96 -7.75 5.93 -4.14
CA ALA A 96 -7.99 7.35 -4.32
C ALA A 96 -7.29 7.82 -5.60
N LYS A 97 -8.07 8.34 -6.54
CA LYS A 97 -7.54 8.85 -7.81
C LYS A 97 -6.69 10.09 -7.58
N TRP A 98 -5.74 10.31 -8.47
CA TRP A 98 -5.05 11.58 -8.54
C TRP A 98 -5.99 12.67 -9.10
N PHE A 99 -6.23 13.70 -8.29
CA PHE A 99 -6.99 14.90 -8.66
C PHE A 99 -6.08 15.95 -9.30
N GLU A 100 -6.60 16.66 -10.31
CA GLU A 100 -5.91 17.75 -11.02
C GLU A 100 -5.62 18.97 -10.14
N GLN A 101 -6.27 19.07 -8.98
CA GLN A 101 -6.14 20.16 -8.02
C GLN A 101 -6.03 19.61 -6.60
N GLU A 102 -5.44 20.39 -5.70
CA GLU A 102 -5.38 20.03 -4.30
C GLU A 102 -6.78 19.84 -3.70
N VAL A 103 -6.94 18.80 -2.90
CA VAL A 103 -8.21 18.49 -2.23
C VAL A 103 -8.34 19.38 -0.99
N VAL A 104 -8.86 20.59 -1.20
CA VAL A 104 -9.03 21.59 -0.13
C VAL A 104 -10.51 21.94 0.05
N GLY A 105 -10.96 21.93 1.30
CA GLY A 105 -12.33 22.26 1.67
C GLY A 105 -13.30 21.07 1.57
N LEU A 106 -14.43 21.20 2.28
CA LEU A 106 -15.40 20.11 2.47
C LEU A 106 -15.91 19.50 1.16
N LYS A 107 -16.20 20.34 0.16
CA LYS A 107 -16.70 19.88 -1.14
C LYS A 107 -15.75 18.91 -1.85
N PHE A 108 -14.45 19.18 -1.82
CA PHE A 108 -13.47 18.30 -2.46
C PHE A 108 -13.18 17.07 -1.61
N LEU A 109 -13.23 17.19 -0.28
CA LEU A 109 -13.15 16.04 0.63
C LEU A 109 -14.32 15.08 0.43
N GLU A 110 -15.54 15.58 0.29
CA GLU A 110 -16.74 14.79 -0.02
C GLU A 110 -16.60 14.06 -1.35
N ARG A 111 -16.14 14.76 -2.39
CA ARG A 111 -15.86 14.14 -3.70
C ARG A 111 -14.83 13.02 -3.59
N MET A 112 -13.74 13.25 -2.86
CA MET A 112 -12.72 12.24 -2.65
C MET A 112 -13.25 11.03 -1.87
N ALA A 113 -14.05 11.26 -0.83
CA ALA A 113 -14.70 10.18 -0.09
C ALA A 113 -15.62 9.36 -0.99
N GLN A 114 -16.41 10.00 -1.86
CA GLN A 114 -17.27 9.32 -2.83
C GLN A 114 -16.47 8.49 -3.85
N GLU A 115 -15.32 8.98 -4.31
CA GLU A 115 -14.47 8.23 -5.22
C GLU A 115 -13.80 7.02 -4.55
N ILE A 116 -13.42 7.14 -3.27
CA ILE A 116 -12.76 6.06 -2.51
C ILE A 116 -13.77 5.01 -2.07
N TYR A 117 -14.84 5.42 -1.40
CA TYR A 117 -15.75 4.51 -0.72
C TYR A 117 -17.01 4.21 -1.54
N GLY A 118 -17.42 5.08 -2.46
CA GLY A 118 -18.66 4.93 -3.21
C GLY A 118 -19.87 4.85 -2.29
N GLU A 119 -20.60 3.74 -2.38
CA GLU A 119 -21.74 3.43 -1.51
C GLU A 119 -21.34 2.78 -0.18
N ASN A 120 -20.05 2.48 0.00
CA ASN A 120 -19.55 1.92 1.26
C ASN A 120 -19.52 3.00 2.33
N ASP A 121 -19.91 2.62 3.53
CA ASP A 121 -19.85 3.49 4.69
C ASP A 121 -18.42 3.43 5.28
N PRO A 122 -17.68 4.55 5.32
CA PRO A 122 -16.27 4.56 5.75
C PRO A 122 -16.06 4.19 7.21
N ILE A 123 -17.11 4.18 8.04
CA ILE A 123 -17.01 3.76 9.46
C ILE A 123 -17.29 2.27 9.67
N LYS A 124 -17.60 1.50 8.60
CA LYS A 124 -17.75 0.04 8.71
C LYS A 124 -16.39 -0.63 8.81
N ILE A 125 -16.38 -1.75 9.52
CA ILE A 125 -15.21 -2.65 9.56
C ILE A 125 -15.24 -3.47 8.27
N PHE A 126 -14.20 -3.31 7.46
CA PHE A 126 -14.11 -3.93 6.13
C PHE A 126 -13.52 -5.34 6.15
N HIS A 127 -12.63 -5.61 7.10
CA HIS A 127 -12.04 -6.92 7.35
C HIS A 127 -11.77 -7.08 8.83
N GLN A 128 -12.07 -8.26 9.36
CA GLN A 128 -11.83 -8.57 10.76
C GLN A 128 -11.01 -9.84 10.86
N GLU A 129 -9.73 -9.68 11.15
CA GLU A 129 -8.83 -10.77 11.46
C GLU A 129 -8.15 -10.51 12.80
N HIS A 130 -8.07 -11.54 13.63
CA HIS A 130 -7.39 -11.49 14.92
C HIS A 130 -5.98 -12.05 14.74
N PRO A 131 -4.96 -11.20 14.58
CA PRO A 131 -3.62 -11.68 14.26
C PRO A 131 -2.97 -12.41 15.43
N ILE A 132 -3.41 -12.16 16.66
CA ILE A 132 -2.99 -12.89 17.85
C ILE A 132 -4.24 -13.28 18.64
N SER A 133 -4.36 -14.54 18.98
CA SER A 133 -5.34 -15.01 19.97
C SER A 133 -4.70 -16.00 20.93
N MET A 134 -5.17 -16.02 22.19
CA MET A 134 -4.72 -16.98 23.19
C MET A 134 -5.91 -17.83 23.63
N LYS A 135 -5.73 -19.15 23.69
CA LYS A 135 -6.66 -20.06 24.34
C LYS A 135 -5.97 -20.75 25.50
N LYS A 136 -6.70 -20.95 26.59
CA LYS A 136 -6.25 -21.75 27.72
C LYS A 136 -6.86 -23.14 27.61
N GLU A 137 -6.02 -24.17 27.46
CA GLU A 137 -6.45 -25.57 27.51
C GLU A 137 -5.86 -26.23 28.76
N GLY A 138 -6.69 -26.39 29.79
CA GLY A 138 -6.25 -26.94 31.08
C GLY A 138 -5.17 -26.08 31.74
N ASN A 139 -3.96 -26.62 31.85
CA ASN A 139 -2.80 -25.95 32.44
C ASN A 139 -1.86 -25.33 31.39
N GLU A 140 -2.20 -25.45 30.11
CA GLU A 140 -1.41 -24.95 28.98
C GLU A 140 -2.06 -23.71 28.37
N HIS A 141 -1.21 -22.84 27.81
CA HIS A 141 -1.61 -21.63 27.10
C HIS A 141 -1.20 -21.77 25.64
N LEU A 142 -2.17 -21.81 24.73
CA LEU A 142 -1.96 -21.86 23.29
C LEU A 142 -2.04 -20.45 22.74
N ILE A 143 -0.99 -20.02 22.03
CA ILE A 143 -0.97 -18.77 21.27
C ILE A 143 -1.15 -19.11 19.80
N PHE A 144 -2.15 -18.50 19.16
CA PHE A 144 -2.35 -18.54 17.72
C PHE A 144 -1.92 -17.20 17.15
N LEU A 145 -0.88 -17.24 16.31
CA LEU A 145 -0.45 -16.11 15.51
C LEU A 145 -0.88 -16.35 14.06
N SER A 146 -1.65 -15.40 13.51
CA SER A 146 -1.96 -15.35 12.09
C SER A 146 -0.83 -14.60 11.40
N LEU A 147 0.01 -15.35 10.68
CA LEU A 147 1.17 -14.86 9.93
C LEU A 147 0.91 -15.01 8.42
N PRO A 148 0.12 -14.10 7.84
CA PRO A 148 -0.23 -14.12 6.43
C PRO A 148 1.01 -13.83 5.59
N ASN A 149 1.23 -14.63 4.53
CA ASN A 149 2.36 -14.51 3.62
C ASN A 149 3.74 -14.89 4.21
N THR A 150 3.82 -15.39 5.44
CA THR A 150 5.05 -15.96 6.00
C THR A 150 5.16 -17.46 5.68
N LEU A 151 6.32 -17.91 5.18
CA LEU A 151 6.59 -19.33 5.01
C LEU A 151 7.05 -19.96 6.32
N LYS A 152 6.68 -21.22 6.57
CA LYS A 152 7.09 -21.94 7.78
C LYS A 152 8.63 -22.01 7.94
N GLU A 153 9.35 -21.97 6.84
CA GLU A 153 10.81 -22.04 6.77
C GLU A 153 11.49 -20.74 7.25
N GLU A 154 10.74 -19.63 7.29
CA GLU A 154 11.19 -18.32 7.74
C GLU A 154 10.97 -18.12 9.26
N LEU A 155 10.33 -19.09 9.92
CA LEU A 155 10.01 -19.05 11.34
C LEU A 155 11.06 -19.77 12.18
N ASP A 156 11.79 -18.98 12.96
CA ASP A 156 12.72 -19.49 13.96
C ASP A 156 12.03 -19.58 15.33
N VAL A 157 11.51 -20.76 15.64
CA VAL A 157 10.91 -21.09 16.95
C VAL A 157 11.92 -21.89 17.76
N TRP A 158 12.45 -21.24 18.81
CA TRP A 158 13.42 -21.80 19.77
C TRP A 158 12.78 -22.78 20.76
#